data_AF-A0A7W0KYI1-F1
#
_entry.id   AF-A0A7W0KYI1-F1
#
_cell.length_a   1.000
_cell.length_b   1.000
_cell.length_c   1.000
_cell.angle_alpha   90.00
_cell.angle_beta   90.00
_cell.angle_gamma   90.00
#
_symmetry.space_group_name_H-M   'P 1'
#
loop_
_entity.id
_entity.type
_entity.pdbx_description
1 polymer ?
#
loop_
_entity_poly.entity_id
_entity_poly.type
_entity_poly.pdbx_seq_one_letter_code
_entity_poly.pdbx_strand_id
1 'polypeptide(L)' 'RRPSAEILQQLAKALKISVEALYVRAGLLTDDESTPNVREAIGRDPQLSGEQKQALLNVYDSFLKSG' A
#
# COMPACT_ATOMS: atom_id res chain seq x y z
N ARG A 1 -16.07 -2.85 -21.95
CA ARG A 1 -14.74 -3.31 -22.42
C ARG A 1 -13.80 -2.12 -22.33
N ARG A 2 -12.65 -2.21 -21.63
CA ARG A 2 -11.70 -1.09 -21.46
C ARG A 2 -10.47 -1.32 -22.36
N PRO A 3 -10.44 -0.80 -23.59
CA PRO A 3 -9.41 -1.11 -24.59
C PRO A 3 -7.99 -0.76 -24.13
N SER A 4 -7.83 0.12 -23.14
CA SER A 4 -6.54 0.45 -22.54
C SER A 4 -5.88 -0.71 -21.77
N ALA A 5 -6.66 -1.61 -21.15
CA ALA A 5 -6.12 -2.73 -20.39
C ALA A 5 -5.47 -3.78 -21.31
N GLU A 6 -6.04 -4.01 -22.48
CA GLU A 6 -5.52 -4.94 -23.49
C GLU A 6 -4.19 -4.42 -24.08
N ILE A 7 -4.10 -3.10 -24.33
CA ILE A 7 -2.87 -2.47 -24.80
C ILE A 7 -1.75 -2.59 -23.76
N LEU A 8 -2.06 -2.36 -22.48
CA LEU A 8 -1.08 -2.48 -21.39
C LEU A 8 -0.59 -3.93 -21.21
N GLN A 9 -1.47 -4.93 -21.37
CA GLN A 9 -1.10 -6.35 -21.34
C GLN A 9 -0.16 -6.73 -22.49
N GLN A 10 -0.41 -6.22 -23.70
CA GLN A 10 0.44 -6.50 -24.87
C GLN A 10 1.84 -5.90 -24.71
N LEU A 11 1.94 -4.69 -24.15
CA LEU A 11 3.22 -4.03 -23.88
C LEU A 11 4.03 -4.75 -22.79
N ALA A 12 3.39 -5.17 -21.69
CA ALA A 12 4.05 -5.92 -20.62
C ALA A 12 4.65 -7.26 -21.13
N LYS A 13 3.89 -7.97 -21.97
CA LYS A 13 4.33 -9.23 -22.59
C LYS A 13 5.53 -9.03 -23.53
N ALA A 14 5.54 -7.95 -24.31
CA ALA A 14 6.64 -7.63 -25.23
C ALA A 14 7.94 -7.25 -24.51
N LEU A 15 7.84 -6.63 -23.32
CA LEU A 15 8.98 -6.17 -22.54
C LEU A 15 9.50 -7.21 -21.53
N LYS A 16 8.85 -8.38 -21.40
CA LYS A 16 9.13 -9.40 -20.37
C LYS A 16 9.10 -8.84 -18.94
N ILE A 17 8.29 -7.82 -18.70
CA ILE A 17 8.10 -7.21 -17.38
C ILE A 17 6.72 -7.61 -16.88
N SER A 18 6.60 -7.95 -15.60
CA SER A 18 5.33 -8.35 -15.01
C SER A 18 4.33 -7.19 -15.10
N VAL A 19 3.08 -7.51 -15.41
CA VAL A 19 2.03 -6.53 -15.72
C VAL A 19 1.78 -5.60 -14.52
N GLU A 20 2.02 -6.07 -13.29
CA GLU A 20 1.91 -5.31 -12.05
C GLU A 20 2.80 -4.05 -12.06
N ALA A 21 4.05 -4.16 -12.53
CA ALA A 21 4.99 -3.03 -12.54
C ALA A 21 4.59 -1.91 -13.52
N LEU A 22 3.83 -2.25 -14.57
CA LEU A 22 3.37 -1.29 -15.58
C LEU A 22 2.16 -0.48 -15.10
N TYR A 23 1.28 -1.09 -14.30
CA TYR A 23 0.15 -0.40 -13.68
C TYR A 23 0.56 0.58 -12.57
N VAL A 24 1.63 0.29 -11.83
CA VAL A 24 2.23 1.20 -10.83
C VAL A 24 2.76 2.48 -11.50
N ARG A 25 3.47 2.36 -12.63
CA ARG A 25 4.08 3.52 -13.31
C ARG A 25 3.07 4.43 -14.02
N ALA A 26 1.89 3.92 -14.35
CA ALA A 26 0.81 4.70 -14.96
C ALA A 26 -0.04 5.50 -13.96
N GLY A 27 0.26 5.41 -12.65
CA GLY A 27 -0.52 6.07 -11.59
C GLY A 27 -1.93 5.49 -11.41
N LEU A 28 -2.19 4.28 -11.92
CA LEU A 28 -3.50 3.61 -11.89
C LEU A 28 -3.60 2.50 -10.82
N LEU A 29 -2.47 2.12 -10.23
CA LEU A 29 -2.43 1.42 -8.95
C LEU A 29 -1.96 2.44 -7.90
N THR A 30 -2.91 3.14 -7.31
CA THR A 30 -2.73 3.60 -5.94
C THR A 30 -2.63 2.32 -5.11
N ASP A 31 -1.47 2.04 -4.52
CA ASP A 31 -1.39 1.09 -3.43
C ASP A 31 -2.33 1.59 -2.33
N ASP A 32 -3.55 1.10 -2.38
CA ASP A 32 -4.48 0.95 -1.28
C ASP A 32 -4.71 2.21 -0.41
N GLU A 33 -5.22 3.29 -1.01
CA GLU A 33 -5.85 4.41 -0.28
C GLU A 33 -7.03 3.97 0.62
N SER A 34 -7.49 2.71 0.52
CA SER A 34 -8.54 2.15 1.38
C SER A 34 -8.05 1.48 2.65
N THR A 35 -6.76 1.12 2.75
CA THR A 35 -6.22 0.55 3.98
C THR A 35 -5.65 1.67 4.84
N PRO A 36 -6.23 1.97 6.02
CA PRO A 36 -5.71 3.03 6.88
C PRO A 36 -4.23 2.80 7.15
N ASN A 37 -3.42 3.85 7.03
CA ASN A 37 -2.05 3.85 7.54
C ASN A 37 -2.08 3.24 8.96
N VAL A 38 -1.22 2.25 9.24
CA VAL A 38 -1.20 1.51 10.52
C VAL A 38 -1.22 2.47 11.72
N ARG A 39 -0.55 3.63 11.60
CA ARG A 39 -0.59 4.70 12.62
C ARG A 39 -2.00 5.27 12.84
N GLU A 40 -2.75 5.51 11.76
CA GLU A 40 -4.13 5.98 11.84
C GLU A 40 -5.07 4.91 12.39
N ALA A 41 -4.88 3.63 12.04
CA ALA A 41 -5.65 2.54 12.60
C ALA A 41 -5.48 2.45 14.12
N ILE A 42 -4.24 2.52 14.62
CA ILE A 42 -3.94 2.57 16.06
C ILE A 42 -4.55 3.83 16.70
N GLY A 43 -4.45 4.98 16.03
CA GLY A 43 -4.99 6.25 16.53
C GLY A 43 -6.51 6.25 16.67
N ARG A 44 -7.23 5.63 15.73
CA ARG A 44 -8.70 5.60 15.69
C ARG A 44 -9.34 4.49 16.53
N ASP A 45 -8.55 3.54 17.03
CA ASP A 45 -9.09 2.42 17.83
C ASP A 45 -9.71 2.93 19.15
N PRO A 46 -11.02 2.73 19.39
CA PRO A 46 -11.69 3.16 20.61
C PRO A 46 -11.45 2.21 21.80
N GLN A 47 -10.91 1.02 21.58
CA GLN A 47 -10.62 0.04 22.63
C GLN A 47 -9.30 0.32 23.35
N LEU A 48 -8.44 1.17 22.76
CA LEU A 48 -7.12 1.47 23.30
C LEU A 48 -7.11 2.77 24.11
N SER A 49 -6.49 2.70 25.29
CA SER A 49 -6.10 3.88 26.06
C SER A 49 -4.99 4.66 25.34
N GLY A 50 -4.77 5.92 25.74
CA GLY A 50 -3.68 6.73 25.16
C GLY A 50 -2.30 6.10 25.34
N GLU A 51 -2.05 5.47 26.50
CA GLU A 51 -0.80 4.76 26.77
C GLU A 51 -0.63 3.52 25.89
N GLN A 52 -1.69 2.74 25.69
CA GLN A 52 -1.67 1.57 24.82
C GLN A 52 -1.42 1.95 23.35
N LYS A 53 -2.00 3.05 22.87
CA LYS A 53 -1.72 3.59 21.53
C LYS A 53 -0.25 3.94 21.37
N GLN A 54 0.32 4.64 22.35
CA GLN A 54 1.73 5.03 22.31
C GLN A 54 2.67 3.81 22.32
N ALA A 55 2.35 2.78 23.11
CA ALA A 55 3.13 1.55 23.14
C ALA A 55 3.14 0.83 21.78
N LEU A 56 1.98 0.71 21.13
CA LEU A 56 1.88 0.09 19.80
C LEU A 56 2.63 0.88 18.72
N LEU A 57 2.55 2.20 18.75
CA LEU A 57 3.29 3.06 17.82
C LEU A 57 4.81 2.89 17.99
N ASN A 58 5.29 2.80 19.24
CA ASN A 58 6.71 2.59 19.51
C ASN A 58 7.21 1.24 18.96
N VAL A 59 6.43 0.16 19.12
CA VAL A 59 6.76 -1.16 18.56
C VAL A 59 6.79 -1.09 17.04
N TYR A 60 5.74 -0.53 16.43
CA TYR A 60 5.67 -0.34 14.98
C TYR A 60 6.87 0.43 14.43
N ASP A 61 7.25 1.53 15.09
CA ASP A 61 8.40 2.36 14.71
C ASP A 61 9.74 1.64 14.86
N SER A 62 9.86 0.73 15.83
CA SER A 62 11.09 -0.05 16.04
C SER A 62 11.35 -1.03 14.89
N PHE A 63 10.30 -1.63 14.33
CA PHE A 63 10.41 -2.51 13.17
C PHE A 63 10.81 -1.76 11.90
N LEU A 64 10.32 -0.52 11.73
CA LEU A 64 10.70 0.31 10.57
C LEU A 64 12.13 0.83 10.64
N LYS A 65 12.66 1.10 11.83
CA LYS A 65 14.05 1.56 12.02
C LYS A 65 15.10 0.44 11.88
N SER A 66 14.67 -0.81 11.94
CA SER A 66 15.54 -1.99 11.88
C SER A 66 15.69 -2.56 10.47
N GLY A 67 15.01 -1.98 9.47
CA GLY A 67 15.04 -2.39 8.06
C GLY A 67 15.87 -1.48 7.17
#